data_AF-A0A9E5YQY0-F1
#
_entry.id   AF-A0A9E5YQY0-F1
#
_cell.length_a   1.000
_cell.length_b   1.000
_cell.length_c   1.000
_cell.angle_alpha   90.00
_cell.angle_beta   90.00
_cell.angle_gamma   90.00
#
_symmetry.space_group_name_H-M   'P 1'
#
loop_
_entity.id
_entity.type
_entity.pdbx_description
1 polymer ?
#
loop_
_entity_poly.entity_id
_entity_poly.type
_entity_poly.pdbx_seq_one_letter_code
_entity_poly.pdbx_strand_id
1 'polypeptide(L)'
;DNLTKEQWISSLNKAKEVQNFISDQVYLSRKKDFENPFRQATYRSMAEMTAAIGTIEDNSFVKQVQDETKDFKKLIEEIKKRN
;
A
#
# COMPACT_ATOMS: atom_id res chain seq x y z
N ASP A 1 -30.92 -15.26 -8.35
CA ASP A 1 -29.92 -14.31 -8.86
C ASP A 1 -28.56 -14.97 -8.99
N ASN A 2 -28.04 -14.99 -10.22
CA ASN A 2 -26.69 -15.49 -10.50
C ASN A 2 -25.84 -14.32 -11.02
N LEU A 3 -24.60 -14.24 -10.55
CA LEU A 3 -23.63 -13.24 -10.99
C LEU A 3 -23.17 -13.58 -12.41
N THR A 4 -23.19 -12.61 -13.34
CA THR A 4 -22.65 -12.83 -14.69
C THR A 4 -21.12 -12.81 -14.68
N LYS A 5 -20.50 -13.34 -15.75
CA LYS A 5 -19.05 -13.30 -15.92
C LYS A 5 -18.52 -11.87 -15.95
N GLU A 6 -19.23 -10.96 -16.60
CA GLU A 6 -18.87 -9.54 -16.69
C GLU A 6 -18.93 -8.88 -15.32
N GLN A 7 -19.99 -9.15 -14.55
CA GLN A 7 -20.13 -8.65 -13.18
C GLN A 7 -18.99 -9.17 -12.30
N TRP A 8 -18.65 -10.46 -12.41
CA TRP A 8 -17.54 -11.06 -11.68
C TRP A 8 -16.19 -10.40 -12.00
N ILE A 9 -15.86 -10.26 -13.29
CA ILE A 9 -14.61 -9.62 -13.73
C ILE A 9 -14.55 -8.16 -13.28
N SER A 10 -15.67 -7.44 -13.36
CA SER A 10 -15.78 -6.06 -12.89
C SER A 10 -15.53 -5.96 -11.38
N SER A 11 -16.12 -6.84 -10.58
CA SER A 11 -15.88 -6.91 -9.12
C SER A 11 -14.42 -7.20 -8.80
N LEU A 12 -13.77 -8.13 -9.51
CA LEU A 12 -12.34 -8.42 -9.33
C LEU A 12 -11.46 -7.22 -9.69
N ASN A 13 -11.77 -6.51 -10.78
CA ASN A 13 -11.07 -5.26 -11.13
C ASN A 13 -11.25 -4.22 -10.03
N LYS A 14 -12.46 -4.07 -9.50
CA LYS A 14 -12.72 -3.10 -8.44
C LYS A 14 -11.97 -3.44 -7.16
N ALA A 15 -11.92 -4.72 -6.79
CA ALA A 15 -11.13 -5.17 -5.64
C ALA A 15 -9.64 -4.84 -5.82
N LYS A 16 -9.08 -5.04 -7.02
CA LYS A 16 -7.70 -4.65 -7.35
C LYS A 16 -7.46 -3.16 -7.18
N GLU A 17 -8.37 -2.31 -7.65
CA GLU A 17 -8.28 -0.85 -7.47
C GLU A 17 -8.31 -0.43 -6.01
N VAL A 18 -9.22 -1.01 -5.22
CA VAL A 18 -9.33 -0.72 -3.79
C VAL A 18 -8.06 -1.12 -3.05
N GLN A 19 -7.49 -2.29 -3.36
CA GLN A 19 -6.23 -2.73 -2.76
C GLN A 19 -5.07 -1.79 -3.12
N ASN A 20 -4.99 -1.31 -4.36
CA ASN A 20 -4.00 -0.29 -4.74
C ASN A 20 -4.15 0.98 -3.92
N PHE A 21 -5.39 1.48 -3.83
CA PHE A 21 -5.68 2.68 -3.06
C PHE A 21 -5.25 2.53 -1.60
N ILE A 22 -5.54 1.38 -0.97
CA ILE A 22 -5.11 1.08 0.40
C ILE A 22 -3.58 1.13 0.51
N SER A 23 -2.87 0.45 -0.38
CA SER A 23 -1.40 0.44 -0.40
C SER A 23 -0.81 1.85 -0.51
N ASP A 24 -1.37 2.68 -1.40
CA ASP A 24 -0.94 4.05 -1.61
C ASP A 24 -1.21 4.92 -0.38
N GLN A 25 -2.39 4.77 0.24
CA GLN A 25 -2.73 5.50 1.47
C GLN A 25 -1.84 5.10 2.64
N VAL A 26 -1.48 3.81 2.77
CA VAL A 26 -0.53 3.35 3.79
C VAL A 26 0.82 4.05 3.60
N TYR A 27 1.36 4.06 2.38
CA TYR A 27 2.61 4.75 2.07
C TYR A 27 2.53 6.26 2.38
N LEU A 28 1.51 6.97 1.87
CA LEU A 28 1.35 8.41 2.08
C LEU A 28 1.17 8.76 3.57
N SER A 29 0.42 7.93 4.31
CA SER A 29 0.21 8.12 5.73
C SER A 29 1.50 8.01 6.53
N ARG A 30 2.47 7.21 6.07
CA ARG A 30 3.79 7.08 6.67
C ARG A 30 4.73 8.18 6.18
N LYS A 31 4.65 8.58 4.91
CA LYS A 31 5.48 9.62 4.29
C LYS A 31 5.36 10.96 5.01
N LYS A 32 4.15 11.28 5.47
CA LYS A 32 3.93 12.50 6.27
C LYS A 32 4.79 12.56 7.53
N ASP A 33 5.17 11.42 8.12
CA ASP A 33 5.99 11.42 9.34
C ASP A 33 7.43 11.87 9.06
N PHE A 34 7.87 11.73 7.81
CA PHE A 34 9.19 12.16 7.33
C PHE A 34 9.18 13.58 6.78
N GLU A 35 8.09 14.00 6.14
CA GLU A 35 8.00 15.31 5.45
C GLU A 35 7.40 16.43 6.33
N ASN A 36 6.79 16.09 7.47
CA ASN A 36 6.14 17.09 8.31
C ASN A 36 7.19 17.98 9.03
N PRO A 37 7.24 19.30 8.76
CA PRO A 37 8.25 20.19 9.33
C PRO A 37 8.14 20.32 10.86
N PHE A 38 6.94 20.18 11.43
CA PHE A 38 6.74 20.20 12.88
C PHE A 38 7.30 18.93 13.54
N ARG A 39 7.22 17.77 12.89
CA ARG A 39 7.89 16.56 13.36
C ARG A 39 9.40 16.65 13.18
N GLN A 40 9.87 17.16 12.04
CA GLN A 40 11.31 17.34 11.81
C GLN A 40 11.95 18.26 12.87
N ALA A 41 11.24 19.33 13.27
CA ALA A 41 11.71 20.27 14.28
C ALA A 41 11.92 19.65 15.68
N THR A 42 11.41 18.44 15.96
CA THR A 42 11.69 17.75 17.23
C THR A 42 13.04 17.06 17.26
N TYR A 43 13.69 16.91 16.10
CA TYR A 43 15.02 16.33 15.97
C TYR A 43 16.08 17.43 15.78
N ARG A 44 17.29 17.21 16.26
CA ARG A 44 18.43 18.12 16.11
C ARG A 44 19.04 18.06 14.71
N SER A 45 18.82 16.97 13.97
CA SER A 45 19.27 16.79 12.59
C SER A 45 18.48 15.71 11.86
N MET A 46 18.56 15.70 10.52
CA MET A 46 18.02 14.61 9.70
C MET A 46 18.69 13.26 10.01
N ALA A 47 19.97 13.25 10.38
CA ALA A 47 20.68 12.03 10.73
C ALA A 47 20.12 11.41 12.03
N GLU A 48 19.82 12.24 13.04
CA GLU A 48 19.16 11.80 14.27
C GLU A 48 17.76 11.25 13.98
N MET A 49 16.98 11.94 13.15
CA MET A 49 15.65 11.49 12.74
C MET A 49 15.71 10.13 12.05
N THR A 50 16.57 9.96 11.04
CA THR A 50 16.74 8.68 10.34
C THR A 50 17.21 7.57 11.28
N ALA A 51 18.10 7.87 12.23
CA ALA A 51 18.54 6.88 13.22
C ALA A 51 17.42 6.48 14.20
N ALA A 52 16.50 7.39 14.51
CA ALA A 52 15.40 7.16 15.45
C ALA A 52 14.21 6.43 14.82
N ILE A 53 13.78 6.84 13.61
CA ILE A 53 12.56 6.32 12.97
C ILE A 53 12.80 5.55 11.67
N GLY A 54 14.06 5.41 11.24
CA GLY A 54 14.45 4.72 10.01
C GLY A 54 14.21 5.56 8.76
N THR A 55 14.04 4.88 7.63
CA THR A 55 13.59 5.47 6.36
C THR A 55 12.14 5.04 6.10
N ILE A 56 11.43 5.75 5.21
CA ILE A 56 10.10 5.29 4.80
C ILE A 56 10.18 3.96 4.05
N GLU A 57 11.24 3.79 3.25
CA GLU A 57 11.51 2.58 2.49
C GLU A 57 11.69 1.39 3.42
N ASP A 58 12.27 1.58 4.61
CA ASP A 58 12.48 0.52 5.59
C ASP A 58 11.28 0.25 6.50
N ASN A 59 10.18 0.97 6.31
CA ASN A 59 9.00 0.76 7.12
C ASN A 59 8.39 -0.62 6.89
N SER A 60 8.44 -1.48 7.91
CA SER A 60 7.98 -2.87 7.83
C SER A 60 6.52 -3.00 7.40
N PHE A 61 5.65 -2.10 7.87
CA PHE A 61 4.23 -2.12 7.52
C PHE A 61 3.99 -1.69 6.07
N VAL A 62 4.72 -0.69 5.57
CA VAL A 62 4.66 -0.29 4.15
C VAL A 62 5.10 -1.46 3.26
N LYS A 63 6.24 -2.10 3.57
CA LYS A 63 6.74 -3.26 2.82
C LYS A 63 5.71 -4.40 2.81
N GLN A 64 5.18 -4.72 3.99
CA GLN A 64 4.16 -5.78 4.14
C GLN A 64 2.95 -5.52 3.24
N VAL A 65 2.35 -4.34 3.30
CA VAL A 65 1.14 -4.02 2.50
C VAL A 65 1.44 -4.01 1.00
N GLN A 66 2.64 -3.58 0.58
CA GLN A 66 3.06 -3.64 -0.81
C GLN A 66 3.18 -5.08 -1.32
N ASP A 67 3.78 -5.98 -0.52
CA ASP A 67 3.91 -7.39 -0.85
C ASP A 67 2.54 -8.09 -0.89
N GLU A 68 1.69 -7.87 0.11
CA GLU A 68 0.31 -8.36 0.11
C GLU A 68 -0.48 -7.87 -1.11
N THR A 69 -0.32 -6.60 -1.49
CA THR A 69 -0.94 -6.02 -2.68
C THR A 69 -0.44 -6.67 -3.98
N LYS A 70 0.85 -6.97 -4.05
CA LYS A 70 1.45 -7.65 -5.20
C LYS A 70 0.90 -9.07 -5.35
N ASP A 71 0.81 -9.80 -4.25
CA ASP A 71 0.29 -11.17 -4.28
C ASP A 71 -1.21 -11.22 -4.54
N PHE A 72 -1.98 -10.28 -3.98
CA PHE A 72 -3.40 -10.13 -4.29
C PHE A 72 -3.66 -9.85 -5.78
N LYS A 73 -2.84 -8.99 -6.40
CA LYS A 73 -2.91 -8.74 -7.85
C LYS A 73 -2.68 -10.01 -8.66
N LYS A 74 -1.64 -10.78 -8.31
CA LYS A 74 -1.37 -12.06 -8.98
C LYS A 74 -2.55 -13.01 -8.86
N LEU A 75 -3.10 -13.15 -7.65
CA LEU A 75 -4.26 -13.99 -7.38
C LEU A 75 -5.47 -13.58 -8.24
N ILE A 76 -5.77 -12.29 -8.34
CA ILE A 76 -6.86 -11.81 -9.19
C ILE A 76 -6.66 -12.18 -10.66
N GLU A 77 -5.45 -11.99 -11.18
CA GLU A 77 -5.16 -12.31 -12.58
C GLU A 77 -5.18 -13.82 -12.83
N GLU A 78 -4.81 -14.64 -11.86
CA GLU A 78 -5.00 -16.10 -11.93
C GLU A 78 -6.48 -16.50 -11.93
N ILE A 79 -7.30 -15.91 -11.04
CA ILE A 79 -8.74 -16.21 -10.95
C ILE A 79 -9.46 -15.84 -12.26
N LYS A 80 -9.09 -14.71 -12.87
CA LYS A 80 -9.65 -14.28 -14.17
C LYS A 80 -9.31 -15.24 -15.31
N LYS A 81 -8.14 -15.88 -15.28
CA LYS A 81 -7.74 -16.86 -16.31
C LYS A 81 -8.50 -18.17 -16.20
N ARG A 82 -8.97 -18.52 -15.00
CA ARG A 82 -9.67 -19.79 -14.71
C ARG A 82 -11.16 -19.75 -15.06
N ASN A 83 -11.74 -18.57 -15.29
CA ASN A 83 -13.18 -18.37 -15.53
C ASN A 83 -13.46 -17.70 -16.88
#